data_AF-A0AAE1V3U6-F1
#
_entry.id   AF-A0AAE1V3U6-F1
#
_cell.length_a   1.000
_cell.length_b   1.000
_cell.length_c   1.000
_cell.angle_alpha   90.00
_cell.angle_beta   90.00
_cell.angle_gamma   90.00
#
_symmetry.space_group_name_H-M   'P 1'
#
loop_
_entity.id
_entity.type
_entity.pdbx_description
1 polymer ?
#
loop_
_entity_poly.entity_id
_entity_poly.type
_entity_poly.pdbx_seq_one_letter_code
_entity_poly.pdbx_strand_id
1 'polypeptide(L)'
;MKRSKWVAMIEKLSPSWKDFKNYLKHKRKEMKLEDLVIRLKIEEANKTAEKRYRKTSPIEGANIVEDAALKKNKKRKRPSGKEKDSNKKKFKGNSL
;
A
#
# COMPACT_ATOMS: atom_id res chain seq x y z
N MET A 1 -36.99 -10.51 11.58
CA MET A 1 -36.02 -9.88 12.51
C MET A 1 -34.53 -10.21 12.25
N LYS A 2 -34.15 -11.42 11.81
CA LYS A 2 -32.72 -11.83 11.67
C LYS A 2 -31.88 -11.03 10.64
N ARG A 3 -32.49 -10.56 9.55
CA ARG A 3 -31.77 -9.80 8.49
C ARG A 3 -31.29 -8.41 8.94
N SER A 4 -32.04 -7.76 9.84
CA SER A 4 -31.73 -6.38 10.27
C SER A 4 -30.51 -6.32 11.21
N LYS A 5 -30.38 -7.27 12.14
CA LYS A 5 -29.21 -7.36 13.04
C LYS A 5 -27.90 -7.59 12.28
N TRP A 6 -27.93 -8.43 11.25
CA TRP A 6 -26.76 -8.70 10.39
C TRP A 6 -26.26 -7.45 9.67
N VAL A 7 -27.17 -6.70 9.06
CA VAL A 7 -26.84 -5.46 8.32
C VAL A 7 -26.24 -4.42 9.27
N ALA A 8 -26.85 -4.23 10.45
CA ALA A 8 -26.32 -3.32 11.46
C ALA A 8 -24.88 -3.67 11.90
N MET A 9 -24.58 -4.96 12.09
CA MET A 9 -23.21 -5.37 12.45
C MET A 9 -22.20 -5.09 11.34
N ILE A 10 -22.54 -5.35 10.08
CA ILE A 10 -21.67 -5.04 8.93
C ILE A 10 -21.42 -3.53 8.81
N GLU A 11 -22.45 -2.72 9.01
CA GLU A 11 -22.35 -1.26 8.93
C GLU A 11 -21.42 -0.69 10.00
N LYS A 12 -21.41 -1.28 11.20
CA LYS A 12 -20.54 -0.88 12.32
C LYS A 12 -19.06 -1.22 12.13
N LEU A 13 -18.68 -2.06 11.16
CA LEU A 13 -17.25 -2.34 10.90
C LEU A 13 -16.54 -1.13 10.28
N SER A 14 -15.25 -0.96 10.63
CA SER A 14 -14.40 0.13 10.09
C SER A 14 -14.28 0.09 8.55
N PRO A 15 -14.04 1.23 7.86
CA PRO A 15 -13.82 1.29 6.41
C PRO A 15 -12.71 0.36 5.91
N SER A 16 -11.71 0.09 6.76
CA SER A 16 -10.59 -0.82 6.47
C SER A 16 -10.99 -2.30 6.33
N TRP A 17 -12.28 -2.63 6.42
CA TRP A 17 -12.84 -3.97 6.25
C TRP A 17 -13.63 -4.11 4.95
N LYS A 18 -13.40 -3.25 3.94
CA LYS A 18 -14.15 -3.20 2.68
C LYS A 18 -14.34 -4.59 2.03
N ASP A 19 -13.26 -5.34 1.87
CA ASP A 19 -13.30 -6.63 1.18
C ASP A 19 -14.04 -7.68 2.00
N PHE A 20 -13.83 -7.68 3.33
CA PHE A 20 -14.57 -8.53 4.25
C PHE A 20 -16.07 -8.19 4.27
N LYS A 21 -16.44 -6.90 4.25
CA LYS A 21 -17.84 -6.47 4.11
C LYS A 21 -18.44 -7.00 2.81
N ASN A 22 -17.69 -7.04 1.72
CA ASN A 22 -18.17 -7.59 0.45
C ASN A 22 -18.41 -9.10 0.55
N TYR A 23 -17.44 -9.84 1.11
CA TYR A 23 -17.57 -11.27 1.40
C TYR A 23 -18.84 -11.57 2.23
N LEU A 24 -19.09 -10.83 3.30
CA LEU A 24 -20.26 -11.02 4.16
C LEU A 24 -21.59 -10.73 3.45
N LYS A 25 -21.62 -9.82 2.46
CA LYS A 25 -22.84 -9.57 1.66
C LYS A 25 -23.23 -10.81 0.84
N HIS A 26 -22.24 -11.50 0.28
CA HIS A 26 -22.46 -12.71 -0.52
C HIS A 26 -22.79 -13.93 0.35
N LYS A 27 -22.19 -14.05 1.55
CA LYS A 27 -22.38 -15.19 2.45
C LYS A 27 -23.53 -15.06 3.44
N ARG A 28 -24.28 -13.94 3.42
CA ARG A 28 -25.38 -13.65 4.38
C ARG A 28 -26.42 -14.77 4.56
N LYS A 29 -26.76 -15.51 3.50
CA LYS A 29 -27.78 -16.57 3.56
C LYS A 29 -27.23 -17.89 4.13
N GLU A 30 -25.93 -18.12 3.98
CA GLU A 30 -25.25 -19.36 4.34
C GLU A 30 -24.61 -19.27 5.73
N MET A 31 -24.20 -18.07 6.16
CA MET A 31 -23.44 -17.86 7.38
C MET A 31 -24.36 -17.57 8.58
N LYS A 32 -24.14 -18.29 9.69
CA LYS A 32 -24.83 -18.03 10.97
C LYS A 32 -24.15 -16.89 11.73
N LEU A 33 -24.82 -16.37 12.75
CA LEU A 33 -24.30 -15.27 13.55
C LEU A 33 -23.07 -15.70 14.36
N GLU A 34 -23.08 -16.92 14.87
CA GLU A 34 -21.97 -17.54 15.61
C GLU A 34 -20.72 -17.62 14.71
N ASP A 35 -20.89 -18.08 13.47
CA ASP A 35 -19.82 -18.16 12.47
C ASP A 35 -19.26 -16.78 12.13
N LEU A 36 -20.14 -15.76 12.01
CA LEU A 36 -19.72 -14.38 11.78
C LEU A 36 -18.83 -13.86 12.91
N VAL A 37 -19.20 -14.12 14.17
CA VAL A 37 -18.42 -13.68 15.33
C VAL A 37 -17.04 -14.33 15.36
N ILE A 38 -16.96 -15.64 15.08
CA ILE A 38 -15.68 -16.36 14.99
C ILE A 38 -14.82 -15.75 13.87
N ARG A 39 -15.41 -15.52 12.69
CA ARG A 39 -14.69 -14.97 11.54
C ARG A 39 -14.18 -13.55 11.78
N LEU A 40 -14.96 -12.72 12.48
CA LEU A 40 -14.56 -11.37 12.87
C LEU A 40 -13.30 -11.38 13.75
N LYS A 41 -13.24 -12.27 14.74
CA LYS A 41 -12.06 -12.39 15.62
C LYS A 41 -10.80 -12.80 14.85
N ILE A 42 -10.92 -13.74 13.92
CA ILE A 42 -9.80 -14.21 13.09
C ILE A 42 -9.28 -13.07 12.23
N GLU A 43 -10.15 -12.37 11.51
CA GLU A 43 -9.71 -11.28 10.63
C GLU A 43 -9.14 -10.08 11.40
N GLU A 44 -9.63 -9.83 12.61
CA GLU A 44 -9.05 -8.81 13.48
C GLU A 44 -7.62 -9.18 13.92
N ALA A 45 -7.42 -10.45 14.30
CA ALA A 45 -6.10 -10.98 14.63
C ALA A 45 -5.14 -10.89 13.44
N ASN A 46 -5.58 -11.30 12.25
CA ASN A 46 -4.80 -11.22 11.01
C ASN A 46 -4.37 -9.78 10.72
N LYS A 47 -5.29 -8.82 10.79
CA LYS A 47 -4.96 -7.40 10.56
C LYS A 47 -3.97 -6.86 11.58
N THR A 48 -4.01 -7.33 12.82
CA THR A 48 -3.07 -6.94 13.87
C THR A 48 -1.70 -7.55 13.62
N ALA A 49 -1.64 -8.82 13.23
CA ALA A 49 -0.40 -9.51 12.85
C ALA A 49 0.25 -8.84 11.62
N GLU A 50 -0.51 -8.56 10.56
CA GLU A 50 -0.06 -7.85 9.36
C GLU A 50 0.52 -6.47 9.67
N LYS A 51 -0.12 -5.72 10.57
CA LYS A 51 0.39 -4.41 11.02
C LYS A 51 1.69 -4.56 11.80
N ARG A 52 1.86 -5.62 12.59
CA ARG A 52 3.12 -5.90 13.29
C ARG A 52 4.20 -6.30 12.30
N TYR A 53 3.92 -7.24 11.42
CA TYR A 53 4.84 -7.69 10.36
C TYR A 53 5.37 -6.51 9.54
N ARG A 54 4.48 -5.62 9.04
CA ARG A 54 4.91 -4.42 8.31
C ARG A 54 5.74 -3.43 9.12
N LYS A 55 5.60 -3.41 10.45
CA LYS A 55 6.36 -2.52 11.34
C LYS A 55 7.69 -3.12 11.78
N THR A 56 7.77 -4.45 11.85
CA THR A 56 8.95 -5.18 12.35
C THR A 56 9.81 -5.77 11.23
N SER A 57 9.29 -5.90 10.01
CA SER A 57 10.11 -6.24 8.86
C SER A 57 11.08 -5.08 8.59
N PRO A 58 12.39 -5.32 8.47
CA PRO A 58 13.25 -4.39 7.75
C PRO A 58 12.56 -4.10 6.42
N ILE A 59 12.50 -2.83 6.02
CA ILE A 59 12.14 -2.47 4.65
C ILE A 59 13.26 -3.05 3.80
N GLU A 60 13.19 -4.33 3.48
CA GLU A 60 14.15 -5.02 2.64
C GLU A 60 13.82 -4.63 1.21
N GLY A 61 14.27 -3.42 0.87
CA GLY A 61 14.94 -2.99 -0.36
C GLY A 61 14.72 -3.74 -1.66
N ALA A 62 13.59 -4.37 -1.92
CA ALA A 62 13.24 -4.88 -3.23
C ALA A 62 12.69 -3.73 -4.09
N ASN A 63 13.62 -2.89 -4.56
CA ASN A 63 13.55 -2.07 -5.77
C ASN A 63 12.13 -1.75 -6.28
N ILE A 64 11.46 -0.75 -5.69
CA ILE A 64 10.38 -0.05 -6.38
C ILE A 64 10.99 1.26 -6.88
N VAL A 65 11.39 1.24 -8.15
CA VAL A 65 11.64 2.45 -8.94
C VAL A 65 10.38 3.31 -8.84
N GLU A 66 10.49 4.39 -8.10
CA GLU A 66 9.53 5.47 -8.03
C GLU A 66 9.66 6.27 -9.33
N ASP A 67 8.99 5.83 -10.40
CA ASP A 67 8.89 6.62 -11.63
C ASP A 67 7.43 6.86 -12.02
N ALA A 68 7.07 8.14 -11.85
CA ALA A 68 6.07 8.90 -12.57
C ALA A 68 4.64 8.33 -12.64
N ALA A 69 3.71 9.00 -11.95
CA ALA A 69 2.93 10.04 -12.62
C ALA A 69 1.64 10.40 -11.85
N LEU A 70 1.70 11.05 -10.68
CA LEU A 70 0.52 11.78 -10.19
C LEU A 70 0.89 12.97 -9.30
N LYS A 71 1.61 13.98 -9.80
CA LYS A 71 1.44 15.38 -9.33
C LYS A 71 1.66 16.37 -10.47
N LYS A 72 0.59 16.61 -11.24
CA LYS A 72 0.41 17.89 -11.93
C LYS A 72 0.46 18.97 -10.85
N ASN A 73 1.47 19.84 -10.86
CA ASN A 73 1.31 21.23 -10.47
C ASN A 73 2.37 22.11 -11.14
N LYS A 74 1.83 22.91 -12.05
CA LYS A 74 2.40 23.96 -12.87
C LYS A 74 3.08 25.03 -12.00
N LYS A 75 4.38 25.25 -12.17
CA LYS A 75 4.95 26.61 -12.30
C LYS A 75 6.40 26.55 -12.80
N ARG A 76 6.60 27.29 -13.89
CA ARG A 76 7.82 27.48 -14.66
C ARG A 76 8.79 28.37 -13.88
N LYS A 77 10.10 28.08 -13.95
CA LYS A 77 11.12 28.96 -14.56
C LYS A 77 12.49 28.25 -14.53
N ARG A 78 13.02 27.98 -15.71
CA ARG A 78 14.44 27.68 -15.94
C ARG A 78 15.21 29.01 -15.97
N PRO A 79 16.47 29.06 -15.54
CA PRO A 79 17.46 29.91 -16.17
C PRO A 79 18.32 29.05 -17.10
N SER A 80 18.43 29.52 -18.33
CA SER A 80 19.25 29.03 -19.43
C SER A 80 20.65 29.67 -19.39
N GLY A 81 21.66 28.89 -19.81
CA GLY A 81 22.97 29.37 -20.27
C GLY A 81 24.10 29.14 -19.25
N LYS A 82 25.35 28.80 -19.60
CA LYS A 82 26.05 28.75 -20.90
C LYS A 82 27.19 27.72 -20.83
N GLU A 83 27.55 27.30 -22.04
CA GLU A 83 28.64 26.44 -22.55
C GLU A 83 30.08 26.81 -22.11
N LYS A 84 31.02 25.88 -22.40
CA LYS A 84 32.50 25.93 -22.48
C LYS A 84 33.21 25.33 -21.26
N ASP A 85 34.20 24.44 -21.33
CA ASP A 85 35.21 24.19 -22.37
C ASP A 85 35.65 22.72 -22.38
N SER A 86 35.89 22.21 -23.60
CA SER A 86 36.71 21.02 -23.85
C SER A 86 38.18 21.33 -23.60
N ASN A 87 38.85 20.60 -22.70
CA ASN A 87 40.30 20.49 -22.79
C ASN A 87 40.78 19.05 -22.57
N LYS A 88 41.30 18.47 -23.66
CA LYS A 88 41.98 17.18 -23.72
C LYS A 88 43.33 17.32 -23.01
N LYS A 89 43.60 16.53 -21.98
CA LYS A 89 44.97 16.18 -21.61
C LYS A 89 45.09 14.70 -21.27
N LYS A 90 45.79 14.01 -22.18
CA LYS A 90 46.24 12.62 -22.09
C LYS A 90 47.12 12.45 -20.85
N PHE A 91 46.96 11.34 -20.12
CA PHE A 91 48.05 10.80 -19.31
C PHE A 91 48.27 9.33 -19.67
N LYS A 92 49.55 9.02 -19.86
CA LYS A 92 50.11 7.80 -20.43
C LYS A 92 50.37 6.81 -19.29
N GLY A 93 49.94 5.57 -19.47
CA GLY A 93 50.18 4.50 -18.49
C GLY A 93 51.66 4.14 -18.42
N ASN A 94 52.13 3.85 -17.21
CA ASN A 94 53.38 3.16 -16.98
C ASN A 94 53.08 1.83 -16.28
N SER A 95 53.54 0.74 -16.90
CA SER A 95 53.69 -0.57 -16.28
C SER A 95 54.93 -0.60 -15.40
N LEU A 96 54.85 -1.35 -14.31
CA LEU A 96 55.96 -2.10 -13.71
C LEU A 96 55.47 -3.53 -13.48
#